data_AF-A0A9D8ZSK1-F1
#
_entry.id   AF-A0A9D8ZSK1-F1
#
_cell.length_a   1.000
_cell.length_b   1.000
_cell.length_c   1.000
_cell.angle_alpha   90.00
_cell.angle_beta   90.00
_cell.angle_gamma   90.00
#
_symmetry.space_group_name_H-M   'P 1'
#
loop_
_entity.id
_entity.type
_entity.pdbx_description
1 polymer ?
#
loop_
_entity_poly.entity_id
_entity_poly.type
_entity_poly.pdbx_seq_one_letter_code
_entity_poly.pdbx_strand_id
1 'polypeptide(L)'
;MSACSLNLDKGSLNTITQEDIEAVGQIIGESLSDENSGIIGSFYDAITQISSSGFIRTSNSKAKTGGHDDNAGRGDESDISYKYISETGVHELSFERFIEINDYKKQVFDTLRYIYKNQDGQFINDLNLVDGNTSSIVYTSARNGEIQTLSRTSFFARKDTFLINGVNSQIGVLEVDGVHNGSGFFQSVTLQNETPFERAYQLEVNFLNIVVEKAVIDQNISLEQGASGTLSYSLVIEDPNDKNVSRAIRGSLDLVGDGTAMLRFASAPSLFQINLDNGNVTDLSREFEGKIISVNISQSSFTLASGITVKINDQTKVSAESDLFTLQAVSTALESTPFVRAEGVGVLDNEVFKASEVEFELDEDNDDENDELEFEQGVQSVDLQKNTFTLLDGTIIGVDEGTSFESEGDYISLEEVANALNNQIGVIADGSARYIDQDSLNYIATEVEFEAGSDTEDDDTINFNGMVQSVNLSGGTFTLDNGAVIQVTEETVISGDLMSLQAVKDALDAGQEIEADGRAVENSENQGINLIALNVEFEV
;
A
#
# COMPACT_ATOMS: atom_id res chain seq x y z
N MET A 1 -16.96 19.86 39.03
CA MET A 1 -17.68 18.60 38.74
C MET A 1 -18.96 18.97 38.01
N SER A 2 -18.94 18.92 36.67
CA SER A 2 -20.13 18.89 35.84
C SER A 2 -19.85 17.79 34.83
N ALA A 3 -20.41 16.61 35.08
CA ALA A 3 -20.34 15.48 34.17
C ALA A 3 -21.29 15.78 33.01
N CYS A 4 -20.76 16.03 31.81
CA CYS A 4 -21.52 15.78 30.60
C CYS A 4 -21.51 14.27 30.40
N SER A 5 -22.57 13.61 30.84
CA SER A 5 -22.89 12.26 30.39
C SER A 5 -23.22 12.32 28.90
N LEU A 6 -22.40 11.65 28.08
CA LEU A 6 -22.73 11.33 26.70
C LEU A 6 -24.08 10.61 26.69
N ASN A 7 -25.10 11.30 26.18
CA ASN A 7 -26.38 10.69 25.89
C ASN A 7 -26.18 9.91 24.59
N LEU A 8 -25.77 8.64 24.69
CA LEU A 8 -25.81 7.69 23.58
C LEU A 8 -27.28 7.35 23.35
N ASP A 9 -28.00 8.23 22.65
CA ASP A 9 -29.30 7.88 22.11
C ASP A 9 -29.09 6.71 21.14
N LYS A 10 -29.78 5.59 21.43
CA LYS A 10 -29.99 4.46 20.51
C LYS A 10 -30.93 4.88 19.37
N GLY A 11 -30.58 5.94 18.64
CA GLY A 11 -31.34 6.51 17.55
C GLY A 11 -30.55 6.37 16.25
N SER A 12 -31.02 5.50 15.36
CA SER A 12 -30.50 5.24 14.02
C SER A 12 -29.00 4.92 13.95
N LEU A 13 -28.66 3.63 13.86
CA LEU A 13 -27.41 3.25 13.18
C LEU A 13 -27.58 3.66 11.72
N ASN A 14 -27.31 4.94 11.42
CA ASN A 14 -27.15 5.38 10.05
C ASN A 14 -25.99 4.56 9.49
N THR A 15 -26.25 3.85 8.39
CA THR A 15 -25.26 3.03 7.71
C THR A 15 -24.01 3.86 7.47
N ILE A 16 -22.84 3.33 7.87
CA ILE A 16 -21.54 3.93 7.59
C ILE A 16 -21.37 3.91 6.08
N THR A 17 -21.10 5.06 5.46
CA THR A 17 -20.90 5.16 4.00
C THR A 17 -19.43 4.95 3.65
N GLN A 18 -19.13 4.70 2.37
CA GLN A 18 -17.75 4.64 1.88
C GLN A 18 -17.00 5.96 2.14
N GLU A 19 -17.66 7.10 1.90
CA GLU A 19 -17.14 8.43 2.22
C GLU A 19 -16.79 8.57 3.73
N ASP A 20 -17.55 7.95 4.63
CA ASP A 20 -17.21 7.94 6.05
C ASP A 20 -15.95 7.11 6.33
N ILE A 21 -15.80 5.96 5.67
CA ILE A 21 -14.62 5.09 5.80
C ILE A 21 -13.36 5.83 5.33
N GLU A 22 -13.43 6.50 4.18
CA GLU A 22 -12.35 7.34 3.65
C GLU A 22 -12.02 8.50 4.59
N ALA A 23 -13.04 9.21 5.11
CA ALA A 23 -12.86 10.27 6.08
C ALA A 23 -12.18 9.77 7.37
N VAL A 24 -12.59 8.59 7.88
CA VAL A 24 -11.96 7.97 9.04
C VAL A 24 -10.49 7.67 8.77
N GLY A 25 -10.18 7.10 7.59
CA GLY A 25 -8.81 6.84 7.17
C GLY A 25 -7.96 8.10 7.26
N GLN A 26 -8.40 9.19 6.65
CA GLN A 26 -7.69 10.48 6.64
C GLN A 26 -7.54 11.09 8.04
N ILE A 27 -8.62 11.13 8.84
CA ILE A 27 -8.60 11.67 10.20
C ILE A 27 -7.62 10.88 11.07
N ILE A 28 -7.65 9.55 11.00
CA ILE A 28 -6.74 8.69 11.77
C ILE A 28 -5.30 8.85 11.27
N GLY A 29 -5.06 8.89 9.96
CA GLY A 29 -3.74 9.12 9.39
C GLY A 29 -3.12 10.42 9.88
N GLU A 30 -3.89 11.50 9.90
CA GLU A 30 -3.46 12.80 10.43
C GLU A 30 -3.23 12.78 11.95
N SER A 31 -4.08 12.08 12.71
CA SER A 31 -3.95 11.95 14.17
C SER A 31 -2.78 11.06 14.59
N LEU A 32 -2.32 10.16 13.71
CA LEU A 32 -1.25 9.21 14.02
C LEU A 32 0.14 9.76 13.66
N SER A 33 0.27 10.44 12.53
CA SER A 33 1.55 10.75 11.88
C SER A 33 2.44 11.82 12.53
N ASP A 34 3.75 11.77 12.28
CA ASP A 34 4.72 12.76 12.77
C ASP A 34 4.51 14.15 12.13
N GLU A 35 4.49 14.20 10.80
CA GLU A 35 4.38 15.45 10.05
C GLU A 35 3.13 16.23 10.41
N ASN A 36 2.04 15.56 10.76
CA ASN A 36 0.79 16.21 11.13
C ASN A 36 0.67 16.49 12.64
N SER A 37 1.77 16.45 13.40
CA SER A 37 1.77 16.64 14.86
C SER A 37 0.83 15.66 15.60
N GLY A 38 0.75 14.43 15.10
CA GLY A 38 -0.04 13.33 15.64
C GLY A 38 0.64 12.61 16.80
N ILE A 39 0.19 11.39 17.08
CA ILE A 39 0.70 10.52 18.14
C ILE A 39 2.22 10.29 18.02
N ILE A 40 2.72 9.98 16.82
CA ILE A 40 4.14 9.78 16.57
C ILE A 40 4.93 11.07 16.83
N GLY A 41 4.41 12.23 16.39
CA GLY A 41 5.02 13.52 16.71
C GLY A 41 5.06 13.80 18.21
N SER A 42 4.02 13.40 18.94
CA SER A 42 4.01 13.46 20.40
C SER A 42 4.98 12.47 21.05
N PHE A 43 5.27 11.30 20.46
CA PHE A 43 6.33 10.40 20.93
C PHE A 43 7.70 11.04 20.79
N TYR A 44 7.98 11.60 19.62
CA TYR A 44 9.22 12.34 19.44
C TYR A 44 9.36 13.47 20.45
N ASP A 45 8.32 14.30 20.62
CA ASP A 45 8.34 15.40 21.57
C ASP A 45 8.52 14.90 23.03
N ALA A 46 7.97 13.73 23.36
CA ALA A 46 8.11 13.12 24.68
C ALA A 46 9.53 12.63 24.99
N ILE A 47 10.25 12.06 24.01
CA ILE A 47 11.60 11.50 24.20
C ILE A 47 12.72 12.48 23.84
N THR A 48 12.42 13.58 23.15
CA THR A 48 13.41 14.62 22.84
C THR A 48 13.80 15.34 24.12
N GLN A 49 15.10 15.51 24.35
CA GLN A 49 15.58 16.26 25.49
C GLN A 49 15.22 17.75 25.37
N ILE A 50 14.75 18.35 26.47
CA ILE A 50 14.40 19.77 26.53
C ILE A 50 15.40 20.56 27.38
N SER A 51 15.40 21.87 27.17
CA SER A 51 16.13 22.88 27.93
C SER A 51 15.19 24.05 28.26
N SER A 52 15.68 25.02 29.04
CA SER A 52 14.94 26.26 29.30
C SER A 52 14.69 27.11 28.05
N SER A 53 15.38 26.82 26.94
CA SER A 53 15.23 27.51 25.65
C SER A 53 14.54 26.67 24.58
N GLY A 54 13.94 25.52 24.95
CA GLY A 54 13.28 24.60 24.01
C GLY A 54 14.02 23.29 23.82
N PHE A 55 13.76 22.59 22.71
CA PHE A 55 14.36 21.30 22.40
C PHE A 55 15.87 21.39 22.19
N ILE A 56 16.61 20.42 22.74
CA ILE A 56 18.03 20.26 22.50
C ILE A 56 18.20 19.53 21.16
N ARG A 57 18.62 20.26 20.13
CA ARG A 57 18.84 19.71 18.79
C ARG A 57 20.21 19.02 18.76
N THR A 58 20.22 17.72 18.50
CA THR A 58 21.45 16.94 18.28
C THR A 58 21.61 16.63 16.79
N SER A 59 22.82 16.28 16.35
CA SER A 59 23.08 15.95 14.94
C SER A 59 22.25 14.79 14.39
N ASN A 60 21.66 13.97 15.29
CA ASN A 60 20.83 12.81 14.98
C ASN A 60 19.33 13.06 15.25
N SER A 61 18.91 14.25 15.68
CA SER A 61 17.48 14.56 15.81
C SER A 61 16.90 14.91 14.44
N LYS A 62 15.71 14.38 14.09
CA LYS A 62 14.89 14.84 12.94
C LYS A 62 14.69 16.38 12.94
N ALA A 63 14.87 17.04 14.09
CA ALA A 63 14.83 18.50 14.27
C ALA A 63 16.05 19.27 13.70
N LYS A 64 16.58 18.90 12.51
CA LYS A 64 17.66 19.67 11.89
C LYS A 64 17.14 21.04 11.44
N THR A 65 17.84 22.08 11.89
CA THR A 65 17.71 23.46 11.41
C THR A 65 18.14 23.56 9.94
N GLY A 66 17.24 23.99 9.04
CA GLY A 66 17.63 24.91 7.97
C GLY A 66 17.85 24.36 6.55
N GLY A 67 17.35 23.18 6.21
CA GLY A 67 17.14 22.78 4.81
C GLY A 67 15.65 22.92 4.48
N HIS A 68 15.28 23.75 3.51
CA HIS A 68 13.89 23.95 3.06
C HIS A 68 13.27 22.73 2.35
N ASP A 69 13.99 21.60 2.25
CA ASP A 69 13.61 20.45 1.44
C ASP A 69 13.09 19.24 2.23
N ASP A 70 13.20 19.24 3.57
CA ASP A 70 12.77 18.09 4.38
C ASP A 70 11.44 18.40 5.09
N ASN A 71 10.37 17.70 4.71
CA ASN A 71 9.03 17.75 5.30
C ASN A 71 8.97 17.26 6.76
N ALA A 72 10.03 17.39 7.55
CA ALA A 72 10.23 16.69 8.83
C ALA A 72 9.20 16.99 9.94
N GLY A 73 8.15 17.79 9.69
CA GLY A 73 7.07 18.07 10.64
C GLY A 73 7.48 18.84 11.88
N ARG A 74 8.77 19.08 12.07
CA ARG A 74 9.40 19.51 13.33
C ARG A 74 10.51 20.51 13.04
N GLY A 75 10.84 21.33 14.03
CA GLY A 75 11.76 22.46 13.85
C GLY A 75 11.03 23.81 13.85
N ASP A 76 11.83 24.88 13.74
CA ASP A 76 11.37 26.26 13.73
C ASP A 76 10.38 26.66 14.85
N GLU A 77 10.55 26.07 16.03
CA GLU A 77 9.76 26.45 17.20
C GLU A 77 10.02 27.91 17.62
N SER A 78 8.94 28.69 17.75
CA SER A 78 8.94 30.08 18.20
C SER A 78 8.16 30.24 19.50
N ASP A 79 8.22 31.44 20.09
CA ASP A 79 7.48 31.81 21.30
C ASP A 79 7.63 30.83 22.48
N ILE A 80 8.86 30.32 22.61
CA ILE A 80 9.20 29.29 23.59
C ILE A 80 9.11 29.83 25.01
N SER A 81 8.36 29.13 25.86
CA SER A 81 8.20 29.40 27.29
C SER A 81 8.44 28.13 28.09
N TYR A 82 9.28 28.22 29.12
CA TYR A 82 9.61 27.09 29.99
C TYR A 82 9.41 27.45 31.46
N LYS A 83 8.89 26.48 32.24
CA LYS A 83 8.88 26.56 33.71
C LYS A 83 8.99 25.18 34.36
N TYR A 84 9.54 25.16 35.58
CA TYR A 84 9.54 24.00 36.46
C TYR A 84 8.64 24.23 37.67
N ILE A 85 7.75 23.28 37.96
CA ILE A 85 6.80 23.31 39.08
C ILE A 85 7.30 22.33 40.15
N SER A 86 7.95 22.86 41.19
CA SER A 86 8.65 22.05 42.18
C SER A 86 7.75 21.13 43.02
N GLU A 87 6.50 21.50 43.20
CA GLU A 87 5.51 20.79 44.00
C GLU A 87 5.09 19.47 43.33
N THR A 88 5.10 19.43 42.01
CA THR A 88 4.65 18.28 41.21
C THR A 88 5.77 17.63 40.42
N GLY A 89 6.97 18.22 40.37
CA GLY A 89 8.08 17.76 39.55
C GLY A 89 7.87 17.97 38.05
N VAL A 90 6.94 18.85 37.67
CA VAL A 90 6.55 19.04 36.26
C VAL A 90 7.45 20.08 35.61
N HIS A 91 8.07 19.68 34.50
CA HIS A 91 8.63 20.59 33.51
C HIS A 91 7.55 20.91 32.48
N GLU A 92 7.22 22.18 32.28
CA GLU A 92 6.25 22.63 31.27
C GLU A 92 6.97 23.45 30.21
N LEU A 93 6.77 23.08 28.94
CA LEU A 93 7.31 23.74 27.76
C LEU A 93 6.15 24.09 26.83
N SER A 94 6.04 25.36 26.43
CA SER A 94 5.08 25.82 25.44
C SER A 94 5.80 26.50 24.29
N PHE A 95 5.29 26.35 23.06
CA PHE A 95 5.85 26.96 21.86
C PHE A 95 4.81 26.99 20.74
N GLU A 96 5.12 27.74 19.69
CA GLU A 96 4.45 27.68 18.41
C GLU A 96 5.36 26.98 17.40
N ARG A 97 4.78 26.16 16.53
CA ARG A 97 5.47 25.53 15.40
C ARG A 97 4.75 25.90 14.11
N PHE A 98 5.47 26.50 13.17
CA PHE A 98 4.96 26.92 11.87
C PHE A 98 5.81 26.34 10.75
N ILE A 99 5.17 25.70 9.78
CA ILE A 99 5.81 25.11 8.61
C ILE A 99 4.99 25.51 7.38
N GLU A 100 5.67 25.95 6.33
CA GLU A 100 5.08 26.28 5.03
C GLU A 100 6.07 25.88 3.93
N ILE A 101 5.76 24.79 3.22
CA ILE A 101 6.59 24.21 2.16
C ILE A 101 5.68 23.78 1.01
N ASN A 102 5.89 24.35 -0.17
CA ASN A 102 5.05 24.09 -1.36
C ASN A 102 3.55 24.22 -1.04
N ASP A 103 2.82 23.13 -1.18
CA ASP A 103 1.38 23.08 -0.93
C ASP A 103 1.03 22.59 0.47
N TYR A 104 2.02 22.38 1.34
CA TYR A 104 1.84 21.97 2.73
C TYR A 104 2.05 23.14 3.67
N LYS A 105 1.07 23.36 4.54
CA LYS A 105 1.14 24.35 5.62
C LYS A 105 0.63 23.77 6.92
N LYS A 106 1.35 24.03 8.00
CA LYS A 106 0.97 23.63 9.35
C LYS A 106 1.29 24.73 10.36
N GLN A 107 0.33 25.02 11.23
CA GLN A 107 0.52 25.89 12.40
C GLN A 107 -0.01 25.20 13.64
N VAL A 108 0.83 25.04 14.67
CA VAL A 108 0.48 24.35 15.91
C VAL A 108 0.95 25.15 17.12
N PHE A 109 0.09 25.24 18.13
CA PHE A 109 0.40 25.76 19.46
C PHE A 109 0.44 24.62 20.45
N ASP A 110 1.58 24.46 21.11
CA ASP A 110 1.87 23.32 21.96
C ASP A 110 2.07 23.72 23.42
N THR A 111 1.60 22.85 24.31
CA THR A 111 1.97 22.84 25.73
C THR A 111 2.26 21.42 26.17
N LEU A 112 3.54 21.17 26.42
CA LEU A 112 4.09 19.87 26.79
C LEU A 112 4.43 19.87 28.27
N ARG A 113 4.17 18.75 28.93
CA ARG A 113 4.50 18.55 30.34
C ARG A 113 5.21 17.22 30.53
N TYR A 114 6.33 17.29 31.25
CA TYR A 114 7.19 16.14 31.53
C TYR A 114 7.36 15.98 33.03
N ILE A 115 7.30 14.73 33.48
CA ILE A 115 7.80 14.32 34.78
C ILE A 115 8.83 13.22 34.54
N TYR A 116 10.10 13.58 34.69
CA TYR A 116 11.24 12.66 34.59
C TYR A 116 11.43 11.93 35.90
N LYS A 117 11.57 10.60 35.85
CA LYS A 117 11.84 9.77 37.03
C LYS A 117 13.10 8.94 36.84
N ASN A 118 13.91 8.87 37.89
CA ASN A 118 15.06 7.98 37.93
C ASN A 118 14.66 6.52 38.25
N GLN A 119 15.63 5.61 38.33
CA GLN A 119 15.39 4.19 38.65
C GLN A 119 14.74 3.98 40.03
N ASP A 120 14.95 4.90 40.97
CA ASP A 120 14.33 4.89 42.30
C ASP A 120 12.91 5.51 42.31
N GLY A 121 12.43 6.00 41.16
CA GLY A 121 11.13 6.66 41.01
C GLY A 121 11.09 8.11 41.51
N GLN A 122 12.23 8.72 41.85
CA GLN A 122 12.34 10.11 42.29
C GLN A 122 12.32 11.07 41.09
N PHE A 123 11.71 12.23 41.28
CA PHE A 123 11.67 13.28 40.26
C PHE A 123 13.07 13.85 40.01
N ILE A 124 13.41 14.03 38.73
CA ILE A 124 14.60 14.76 38.31
C ILE A 124 14.17 16.20 38.08
N ASN A 125 14.72 17.14 38.87
CA ASN A 125 14.34 18.56 38.83
C ASN A 125 15.26 19.41 37.95
N ASP A 126 16.48 18.94 37.69
CA ASP A 126 17.48 19.61 36.86
C ASP A 126 17.54 18.91 35.51
N LEU A 127 17.23 19.64 34.43
CA LEU A 127 17.27 19.13 33.06
C LEU A 127 18.67 18.64 32.65
N ASN A 128 19.74 19.13 33.29
CA ASN A 128 21.10 18.64 33.05
C ASN A 128 21.32 17.21 33.58
N LEU A 129 20.47 16.74 34.48
CA LEU A 129 20.55 15.40 35.07
C LEU A 129 19.59 14.41 34.39
N VAL A 130 18.78 14.85 33.42
CA VAL A 130 17.82 13.98 32.71
C VAL A 130 18.55 12.93 31.87
N ASP A 131 19.61 13.33 31.18
CA ASP A 131 20.41 12.43 30.36
C ASP A 131 21.13 11.37 31.23
N GLY A 132 21.04 10.12 30.82
CA GLY A 132 21.62 8.96 31.52
C GLY A 132 20.97 8.56 32.85
N ASN A 133 20.18 9.42 33.52
CA ASN A 133 19.54 9.08 34.80
C ASN A 133 18.03 8.83 34.71
N THR A 134 17.40 9.12 33.57
CA THR A 134 15.96 8.91 33.39
C THR A 134 15.65 7.44 33.12
N SER A 135 14.77 6.87 33.95
CA SER A 135 14.24 5.52 33.75
C SER A 135 12.85 5.54 33.11
N SER A 136 12.02 6.53 33.45
CA SER A 136 10.70 6.71 32.86
C SER A 136 10.29 8.17 32.75
N ILE A 137 9.37 8.43 31.82
CA ILE A 137 8.79 9.74 31.54
C ILE A 137 7.27 9.62 31.65
N VAL A 138 6.66 10.48 32.47
CA VAL A 138 5.22 10.75 32.33
C VAL A 138 5.10 12.01 31.48
N TYR A 139 4.44 11.87 30.34
CA TYR A 139 4.28 12.93 29.35
C TYR A 139 2.80 13.26 29.17
N THR A 140 2.49 14.55 29.08
CA THR A 140 1.18 15.00 28.60
C THR A 140 1.33 16.17 27.66
N SER A 141 0.58 16.18 26.57
CA SER A 141 0.52 17.29 25.62
C SER A 141 -0.88 17.90 25.61
N ALA A 142 -0.96 19.18 25.25
CA ALA A 142 -2.17 19.81 24.75
C ALA A 142 -1.78 20.64 23.53
N ARG A 143 -2.36 20.32 22.38
CA ARG A 143 -2.03 20.90 21.08
C ARG A 143 -3.28 21.41 20.41
N ASN A 144 -3.21 22.58 19.79
CA ASN A 144 -4.25 23.02 18.85
C ASN A 144 -3.56 23.50 17.58
N GLY A 145 -4.15 23.23 16.43
CA GLY A 145 -3.51 23.61 15.18
C GLY A 145 -4.43 23.49 13.98
N GLU A 146 -3.82 23.85 12.86
CA GLU A 146 -4.40 23.80 11.52
C GLU A 146 -3.37 23.17 10.58
N ILE A 147 -3.86 22.31 9.69
CA ILE A 147 -3.10 21.76 8.57
C ILE A 147 -3.85 22.08 7.28
N GLN A 148 -3.09 22.51 6.28
CA GLN A 148 -3.58 22.75 4.93
C GLN A 148 -2.66 22.05 3.94
N THR A 149 -3.27 21.37 2.97
CA THR A 149 -2.60 20.67 1.87
C THR A 149 -3.34 20.96 0.55
N LEU A 150 -2.90 20.41 -0.58
CA LEU A 150 -3.65 20.46 -1.85
C LEU A 150 -5.05 19.82 -1.75
N SER A 151 -5.19 18.75 -0.96
CA SER A 151 -6.36 17.88 -0.96
C SER A 151 -7.17 17.94 0.34
N ARG A 152 -6.70 18.67 1.35
CA ARG A 152 -7.41 18.80 2.65
C ARG A 152 -7.04 20.05 3.42
N THR A 153 -8.01 20.50 4.22
CA THR A 153 -7.83 21.46 5.32
C THR A 153 -8.41 20.87 6.59
N SER A 154 -7.71 21.01 7.71
CA SER A 154 -8.17 20.53 9.00
C SER A 154 -7.83 21.47 10.15
N PHE A 155 -8.70 21.47 11.16
CA PHE A 155 -8.49 22.15 12.43
C PHE A 155 -8.61 21.13 13.54
N PHE A 156 -7.65 21.08 14.45
CA PHE A 156 -7.62 20.06 15.49
C PHE A 156 -7.26 20.62 16.86
N ALA A 157 -7.76 19.93 17.87
CA ALA A 157 -7.34 19.98 19.26
C ALA A 157 -6.99 18.56 19.71
N ARG A 158 -5.80 18.36 20.25
CA ARG A 158 -5.26 17.04 20.62
C ARG A 158 -4.69 17.07 22.03
N LYS A 159 -4.85 15.95 22.73
CA LYS A 159 -4.32 15.74 24.07
C LYS A 159 -3.79 14.33 24.18
N ASP A 160 -2.49 14.21 24.40
CA ASP A 160 -1.83 12.94 24.64
C ASP A 160 -1.47 12.78 26.11
N THR A 161 -1.47 11.54 26.58
CA THR A 161 -0.96 11.17 27.89
C THR A 161 -0.23 9.85 27.77
N PHE A 162 1.08 9.87 28.02
CA PHE A 162 1.95 8.72 27.91
C PHE A 162 2.68 8.43 29.23
N LEU A 163 2.84 7.15 29.52
CA LEU A 163 3.83 6.62 30.44
C LEU A 163 4.85 5.86 29.60
N ILE A 164 6.07 6.40 29.51
CA ILE A 164 7.15 5.81 28.75
C ILE A 164 8.15 5.21 29.73
N ASN A 165 8.36 3.91 29.66
CA ASN A 165 9.37 3.19 30.43
C ASN A 165 10.54 2.79 29.54
N GLY A 166 11.64 2.40 30.17
CA GLY A 166 12.82 1.91 29.46
C GLY A 166 13.67 3.02 28.85
N VAL A 167 13.54 4.28 29.28
CA VAL A 167 14.25 5.43 28.68
C VAL A 167 15.77 5.32 28.80
N ASN A 168 16.27 4.74 29.89
CA ASN A 168 17.70 4.57 30.12
C ASN A 168 18.37 3.75 28.99
N SER A 169 19.64 3.99 28.72
CA SER A 169 20.38 3.34 27.63
C SER A 169 20.66 1.85 27.85
N GLN A 170 20.35 1.31 29.04
CA GLN A 170 20.57 -0.11 29.34
C GLN A 170 19.42 -1.00 28.85
N ILE A 171 18.25 -0.43 28.61
CA ILE A 171 17.07 -1.13 28.09
C ILE A 171 16.98 -0.81 26.59
N GLY A 172 16.93 -1.86 25.77
CA GLY A 172 16.92 -1.75 24.30
C GLY A 172 15.60 -1.28 23.70
N VAL A 173 14.53 -1.28 24.50
CA VAL A 173 13.17 -0.92 24.08
C VAL A 173 12.61 0.23 24.92
N LEU A 174 11.69 0.99 24.32
CA LEU A 174 10.76 1.84 25.04
C LEU A 174 9.41 1.13 25.12
N GLU A 175 8.83 1.05 26.31
CA GLU A 175 7.45 0.59 26.49
C GLU A 175 6.56 1.81 26.71
N VAL A 176 5.47 1.91 25.95
CA VAL A 176 4.59 3.07 25.97
C VAL A 176 3.15 2.66 26.26
N ASP A 177 2.67 3.08 27.42
CA ASP A 177 1.25 3.06 27.75
C ASP A 177 0.67 4.46 27.56
N GLY A 178 -0.57 4.57 27.07
CA GLY A 178 -1.14 5.90 26.88
C GLY A 178 -2.51 5.95 26.26
N VAL A 179 -2.97 7.20 26.15
CA VAL A 179 -4.23 7.57 25.50
C VAL A 179 -4.02 8.86 24.69
N HIS A 180 -4.62 8.89 23.51
CA HIS A 180 -4.76 10.07 22.68
C HIS A 180 -6.23 10.46 22.61
N ASN A 181 -6.51 11.76 22.79
CA ASN A 181 -7.82 12.34 22.56
C ASN A 181 -7.68 13.44 21.51
N GLY A 182 -8.40 13.30 20.40
CA GLY A 182 -8.46 14.27 19.32
C GLY A 182 -9.88 14.80 19.14
N SER A 183 -10.02 16.04 18.73
CA SER A 183 -11.28 16.58 18.24
C SER A 183 -10.99 17.65 17.22
N GLY A 184 -11.88 17.83 16.26
CA GLY A 184 -11.60 18.79 15.22
C GLY A 184 -12.62 18.80 14.11
N PHE A 185 -12.17 19.37 13.01
CA PHE A 185 -12.89 19.49 11.77
C PHE A 185 -11.96 19.11 10.62
N PHE A 186 -12.48 18.29 9.71
CA PHE A 186 -11.80 17.85 8.51
C PHE A 186 -12.61 18.25 7.29
N GLN A 187 -11.95 18.77 6.28
CA GLN A 187 -12.54 19.10 4.98
C GLN A 187 -11.65 18.60 3.85
N SER A 188 -12.21 17.81 2.94
CA SER A 188 -11.57 17.46 1.68
C SER A 188 -11.60 18.65 0.72
N VAL A 189 -10.51 18.88 -0.02
CA VAL A 189 -10.39 19.91 -1.06
C VAL A 189 -10.49 19.24 -2.43
N THR A 190 -11.48 19.66 -3.23
CA THR A 190 -11.74 19.09 -4.56
C THR A 190 -10.59 19.36 -5.53
N LEU A 191 -9.98 18.29 -6.08
CA LEU A 191 -9.07 18.42 -7.22
C LEU A 191 -9.78 18.29 -8.58
N GLN A 192 -10.91 17.57 -8.68
CA GLN A 192 -11.62 17.37 -9.97
C GLN A 192 -13.13 17.06 -9.80
N ASN A 193 -13.99 18.08 -9.70
CA ASN A 193 -15.48 17.95 -9.73
C ASN A 193 -16.17 17.08 -8.65
N GLU A 194 -15.46 16.51 -7.68
CA GLU A 194 -16.07 15.85 -6.53
C GLU A 194 -16.64 16.86 -5.52
N THR A 195 -17.77 16.51 -4.90
CA THR A 195 -18.36 17.36 -3.87
C THR A 195 -17.45 17.28 -2.63
N PRO A 196 -16.87 18.41 -2.16
CA PRO A 196 -16.06 18.38 -0.96
C PRO A 196 -16.93 17.93 0.21
N PHE A 197 -16.42 17.02 1.01
CA PHE A 197 -17.09 16.60 2.22
C PHE A 197 -16.41 17.15 3.47
N GLU A 198 -17.22 17.35 4.49
CA GLU A 198 -16.80 17.90 5.77
C GLU A 198 -17.20 16.93 6.88
N ARG A 199 -16.33 16.77 7.88
CA ARG A 199 -16.61 15.98 9.08
C ARG A 199 -16.09 16.71 10.31
N ALA A 200 -16.97 16.99 11.25
CA ALA A 200 -16.57 17.27 12.63
C ALA A 200 -16.31 15.94 13.33
N TYR A 201 -15.31 15.87 14.21
CA TYR A 201 -14.94 14.60 14.82
C TYR A 201 -14.50 14.69 16.29
N GLN A 202 -14.68 13.57 16.99
CA GLN A 202 -14.11 13.27 18.29
C GLN A 202 -13.47 11.89 18.27
N LEU A 203 -12.17 11.82 18.53
CA LEU A 203 -11.35 10.61 18.47
C LEU A 203 -10.79 10.28 19.86
N GLU A 204 -10.92 9.04 20.27
CA GLU A 204 -10.16 8.46 21.38
C GLU A 204 -9.34 7.28 20.85
N VAL A 205 -8.06 7.22 21.17
CA VAL A 205 -7.16 6.10 20.86
C VAL A 205 -6.50 5.62 22.15
N ASN A 206 -6.57 4.31 22.40
CA ASN A 206 -5.99 3.65 23.56
C ASN A 206 -4.86 2.73 23.12
N PHE A 207 -3.71 2.81 23.81
CA PHE A 207 -2.54 2.01 23.48
C PHE A 207 -2.62 0.62 24.11
N LEU A 208 -2.33 -0.39 23.30
CA LEU A 208 -2.31 -1.79 23.69
C LEU A 208 -0.90 -2.34 23.38
N ASN A 209 -0.02 -2.28 24.39
CA ASN A 209 1.34 -2.83 24.32
C ASN A 209 2.19 -2.21 23.19
N ILE A 210 2.38 -0.90 23.22
CA ILE A 210 3.25 -0.20 22.27
C ILE A 210 4.71 -0.32 22.71
N VAL A 211 5.54 -0.79 21.79
CA VAL A 211 6.97 -0.99 21.99
C VAL A 211 7.74 -0.27 20.89
N VAL A 212 8.82 0.42 21.25
CA VAL A 212 9.72 1.05 20.29
C VAL A 212 11.14 0.50 20.45
N GLU A 213 11.66 -0.14 19.40
CA GLU A 213 12.99 -0.76 19.38
C GLU A 213 14.08 0.29 19.13
N LYS A 214 14.88 0.65 20.15
CA LYS A 214 15.85 1.75 20.06
C LYS A 214 16.95 1.50 19.04
N ALA A 215 17.39 0.25 18.91
CA ALA A 215 18.42 -0.11 17.94
C ALA A 215 17.95 0.19 16.50
N VAL A 216 16.65 0.02 16.22
CA VAL A 216 16.07 0.32 14.91
C VAL A 216 15.96 1.83 14.70
N ILE A 217 15.57 2.59 15.74
CA ILE A 217 15.59 4.06 15.70
C ILE A 217 17.01 4.58 15.41
N ASP A 218 18.03 4.05 16.10
CA ASP A 218 19.41 4.48 15.92
C ASP A 218 19.96 4.13 14.53
N GLN A 219 19.55 2.99 13.97
CA GLN A 219 19.96 2.55 12.64
C GLN A 219 19.30 3.37 11.53
N ASN A 220 18.00 3.62 11.64
CA ASN A 220 17.19 4.22 10.58
C ASN A 220 16.96 5.72 10.77
N ILE A 221 17.31 6.27 11.94
CA ILE A 221 17.04 7.65 12.33
C ILE A 221 15.53 7.97 12.24
N SER A 222 14.71 6.97 12.57
CA SER A 222 13.25 7.00 12.42
C SER A 222 12.58 6.25 13.59
N LEU A 223 11.70 6.94 14.29
CA LEU A 223 10.86 6.35 15.33
C LEU A 223 9.78 5.45 14.72
N GLU A 224 9.27 5.86 13.56
CA GLU A 224 8.22 5.17 12.81
C GLU A 224 8.61 3.73 12.50
N GLN A 225 9.85 3.53 12.07
CA GLN A 225 10.41 2.21 11.73
C GLN A 225 10.81 1.37 12.96
N GLY A 226 10.65 1.89 14.18
CA GLY A 226 10.91 1.12 15.41
C GLY A 226 9.64 0.82 16.21
N ALA A 227 8.52 1.47 15.90
CA ALA A 227 7.29 1.40 16.69
C ALA A 227 6.41 0.23 16.26
N SER A 228 6.04 -0.62 17.20
CA SER A 228 5.17 -1.77 16.99
C SER A 228 4.14 -1.92 18.12
N GLY A 229 3.09 -2.69 17.87
CA GLY A 229 2.01 -2.96 18.81
C GLY A 229 0.66 -2.51 18.28
N THR A 230 -0.37 -2.56 19.11
CA THR A 230 -1.75 -2.31 18.68
C THR A 230 -2.34 -1.09 19.39
N LEU A 231 -3.17 -0.34 18.68
CA LEU A 231 -3.99 0.73 19.22
C LEU A 231 -5.45 0.34 18.98
N SER A 232 -6.34 0.65 19.93
CA SER A 232 -7.78 0.62 19.67
C SER A 232 -8.31 2.05 19.56
N TYR A 233 -9.23 2.30 18.62
CA TYR A 233 -9.80 3.63 18.44
C TYR A 233 -11.33 3.62 18.52
N SER A 234 -11.87 4.75 18.97
CA SER A 234 -13.28 5.10 18.90
C SER A 234 -13.40 6.51 18.33
N LEU A 235 -14.00 6.62 17.16
CA LEU A 235 -14.20 7.87 16.44
C LEU A 235 -15.70 8.16 16.34
N VAL A 236 -16.11 9.36 16.68
CA VAL A 236 -17.43 9.89 16.39
C VAL A 236 -17.25 10.93 15.30
N ILE A 237 -17.96 10.78 14.18
CA ILE A 237 -18.03 11.77 13.11
C ILE A 237 -19.44 12.34 12.99
N GLU A 238 -19.51 13.62 12.67
CA GLU A 238 -20.76 14.36 12.45
C GLU A 238 -20.65 15.15 11.15
N ASP A 239 -21.71 15.10 10.33
CA ASP A 239 -21.84 16.00 9.19
C ASP A 239 -22.24 17.39 9.72
N PRO A 240 -21.42 18.44 9.51
CA PRO A 240 -21.74 19.78 9.97
C PRO A 240 -23.04 20.34 9.36
N ASN A 241 -23.43 19.86 8.17
CA ASN A 241 -24.64 20.26 7.46
C ASN A 241 -25.88 19.48 7.91
N ASP A 242 -25.69 18.25 8.43
CA ASP A 242 -26.75 17.45 9.05
C ASP A 242 -26.39 17.03 10.49
N LYS A 243 -26.66 17.93 11.43
CA LYS A 243 -26.42 17.73 12.88
C LYS A 243 -27.20 16.59 13.51
N ASN A 244 -28.11 15.94 12.78
CA ASN A 244 -28.83 14.76 13.27
C ASN A 244 -28.14 13.44 12.89
N VAL A 245 -27.06 13.50 12.11
CA VAL A 245 -26.29 12.34 11.67
C VAL A 245 -24.96 12.34 12.41
N SER A 246 -24.92 11.56 13.50
CA SER A 246 -23.68 11.21 14.21
C SER A 246 -23.42 9.72 14.03
N ARG A 247 -22.20 9.36 13.64
CA ARG A 247 -21.80 7.97 13.41
C ARG A 247 -20.61 7.64 14.31
N ALA A 248 -20.75 6.56 15.09
CA ALA A 248 -19.69 6.05 15.94
C ALA A 248 -19.00 4.87 15.23
N ILE A 249 -17.72 5.02 14.96
CA ILE A 249 -16.88 4.09 14.22
C ILE A 249 -15.75 3.63 15.14
N ARG A 250 -15.47 2.34 15.16
CA ARG A 250 -14.46 1.73 16.03
C ARG A 250 -13.60 0.77 15.25
N GLY A 251 -12.42 0.50 15.77
CA GLY A 251 -11.50 -0.44 15.15
C GLY A 251 -10.17 -0.51 15.86
N SER A 252 -9.15 -0.96 15.12
CA SER A 252 -7.78 -1.08 15.59
C SER A 252 -6.78 -0.53 14.58
N LEU A 253 -5.62 -0.16 15.09
CA LEU A 253 -4.42 0.15 14.30
C LEU A 253 -3.31 -0.79 14.75
N ASP A 254 -2.70 -1.51 13.84
CA ASP A 254 -1.53 -2.33 14.13
C ASP A 254 -0.29 -1.63 13.58
N LEU A 255 0.59 -1.15 14.47
CA LEU A 255 1.89 -0.61 14.10
C LEU A 255 2.82 -1.76 13.72
N VAL A 256 3.36 -1.72 12.49
CA VAL A 256 4.08 -2.85 11.90
C VAL A 256 5.57 -2.84 12.25
N GLY A 257 6.13 -1.68 12.60
CA GLY A 257 7.57 -1.52 12.83
C GLY A 257 8.38 -1.34 11.55
N ASP A 258 7.75 -0.96 10.44
CA ASP A 258 8.39 -0.62 9.17
C ASP A 258 8.12 0.84 8.75
N GLY A 259 7.51 1.63 9.64
CA GLY A 259 7.05 2.97 9.37
C GLY A 259 5.58 3.06 8.93
N THR A 260 4.83 1.96 9.01
CA THR A 260 3.42 1.93 8.64
C THR A 260 2.51 1.40 9.76
N ALA A 261 1.21 1.68 9.62
CA ALA A 261 0.17 1.10 10.46
C ALA A 261 -0.98 0.53 9.62
N MET A 262 -1.55 -0.59 10.06
CA MET A 262 -2.73 -1.19 9.44
C MET A 262 -4.00 -0.75 10.17
N LEU A 263 -4.83 0.05 9.51
CA LEU A 263 -6.13 0.49 10.01
C LEU A 263 -7.22 -0.51 9.65
N ARG A 264 -7.90 -1.03 10.68
CA ARG A 264 -9.00 -1.99 10.55
C ARG A 264 -10.27 -1.44 11.19
N PHE A 265 -11.40 -1.68 10.55
CA PHE A 265 -12.71 -1.28 11.06
C PHE A 265 -13.39 -2.48 11.72
N ALA A 266 -14.07 -2.24 12.84
CA ALA A 266 -14.84 -3.28 13.53
C ALA A 266 -16.11 -3.66 12.74
N SER A 267 -16.64 -2.75 11.93
CA SER A 267 -17.90 -2.86 11.21
C SER A 267 -17.76 -2.75 9.69
N ALA A 268 -16.55 -2.79 9.15
CA ALA A 268 -16.32 -2.81 7.70
C ALA A 268 -15.12 -3.69 7.39
N PRO A 269 -15.14 -4.47 6.29
CA PRO A 269 -14.01 -5.31 5.88
C PRO A 269 -12.87 -4.54 5.21
N SER A 270 -12.92 -3.20 5.18
CA SER A 270 -11.88 -2.34 4.64
C SER A 270 -10.59 -2.42 5.46
N LEU A 271 -9.44 -2.35 4.77
CA LEU A 271 -8.11 -2.31 5.34
C LEU A 271 -7.34 -1.17 4.68
N PHE A 272 -6.81 -0.27 5.49
CA PHE A 272 -5.94 0.78 4.98
C PHE A 272 -4.55 0.66 5.59
N GLN A 273 -3.56 0.99 4.79
CA GLN A 273 -2.20 1.24 5.25
C GLN A 273 -2.02 2.73 5.48
N ILE A 274 -1.46 3.10 6.62
CA ILE A 274 -1.13 4.47 6.98
C ILE A 274 0.38 4.61 7.07
N ASN A 275 0.94 5.58 6.36
CA ASN A 275 2.33 5.99 6.54
C ASN A 275 2.46 6.82 7.83
N LEU A 276 3.31 6.39 8.76
CA LEU A 276 3.46 7.03 10.08
C LEU A 276 4.23 8.36 10.06
N ASP A 277 4.93 8.66 8.96
CA ASP A 277 5.64 9.93 8.79
C ASP A 277 4.64 11.01 8.40
N ASN A 278 3.97 10.86 7.25
CA ASN A 278 3.13 11.90 6.64
C ASN A 278 1.62 11.70 6.80
N GLY A 279 1.18 10.53 7.29
CA GLY A 279 -0.23 10.23 7.48
C GLY A 279 -1.01 9.93 6.20
N ASN A 280 -0.31 9.69 5.09
CA ASN A 280 -0.94 9.22 3.86
C ASN A 280 -1.59 7.87 4.07
N VAL A 281 -2.73 7.69 3.42
CA VAL A 281 -3.60 6.52 3.58
C VAL A 281 -3.73 5.85 2.23
N THR A 282 -3.42 4.56 2.17
CA THR A 282 -3.57 3.72 0.98
C THR A 282 -4.65 2.69 1.26
N ASP A 283 -5.67 2.64 0.42
CA ASP A 283 -6.64 1.53 0.44
C ASP A 283 -5.96 0.27 -0.07
N LEU A 284 -6.05 -0.81 0.70
CA LEU A 284 -5.52 -2.12 0.34
C LEU A 284 -6.60 -3.07 -0.20
N SER A 285 -7.77 -2.53 -0.55
CA SER A 285 -8.77 -3.25 -1.30
C SER A 285 -8.21 -3.71 -2.65
N ARG A 286 -8.63 -4.89 -3.08
CA ARG A 286 -8.29 -5.54 -4.33
C ARG A 286 -9.55 -6.10 -4.95
N GLU A 287 -9.59 -6.07 -6.27
CA GLU A 287 -10.63 -6.72 -7.04
C GLU A 287 -10.42 -8.24 -7.06
N PHE A 288 -11.52 -8.98 -7.12
CA PHE A 288 -11.55 -10.39 -7.43
C PHE A 288 -12.65 -10.65 -8.44
N GLU A 289 -12.42 -11.60 -9.33
CA GLU A 289 -13.42 -12.07 -10.28
C GLU A 289 -13.20 -13.57 -10.53
N GLY A 290 -14.30 -14.30 -10.73
CA GLY A 290 -14.24 -15.59 -11.39
C GLY A 290 -15.46 -16.48 -11.17
N LYS A 291 -15.41 -17.65 -11.78
CA LYS A 291 -16.42 -18.70 -11.62
C LYS A 291 -16.36 -19.31 -10.22
N ILE A 292 -17.51 -19.44 -9.56
CA ILE A 292 -17.63 -20.09 -8.26
C ILE A 292 -17.67 -21.60 -8.45
N ILE A 293 -16.74 -22.32 -7.80
CA ILE A 293 -16.68 -23.80 -7.84
C ILE A 293 -17.23 -24.46 -6.57
N SER A 294 -17.30 -23.73 -5.46
CA SER A 294 -17.89 -24.25 -4.22
C SER A 294 -18.35 -23.15 -3.29
N VAL A 295 -19.38 -23.45 -2.49
CA VAL A 295 -19.90 -22.57 -1.43
C VAL A 295 -19.86 -23.31 -0.10
N ASN A 296 -19.36 -22.64 0.94
CA ASN A 296 -19.43 -23.09 2.31
C ASN A 296 -20.27 -22.13 3.16
N ILE A 297 -21.55 -22.47 3.29
CA ILE A 297 -22.54 -21.68 4.04
C ILE A 297 -22.15 -21.57 5.52
N SER A 298 -21.58 -22.63 6.10
CA SER A 298 -21.20 -22.64 7.53
C SER A 298 -20.03 -21.72 7.85
N GLN A 299 -19.20 -21.41 6.85
CA GLN A 299 -18.05 -20.51 6.97
C GLN A 299 -18.31 -19.14 6.32
N SER A 300 -19.51 -18.90 5.82
CA SER A 300 -19.89 -17.72 5.04
C SER A 300 -18.87 -17.42 3.92
N SER A 301 -18.51 -18.44 3.14
CA SER A 301 -17.50 -18.32 2.10
C SER A 301 -17.86 -19.04 0.81
N PHE A 302 -17.19 -18.67 -0.27
CA PHE A 302 -17.18 -19.38 -1.55
C PHE A 302 -15.75 -19.45 -2.10
N THR A 303 -15.51 -20.36 -3.04
CA THR A 303 -14.21 -20.56 -3.68
C THR A 303 -14.35 -20.37 -5.18
N LEU A 304 -13.47 -19.56 -5.76
CA LEU A 304 -13.36 -19.34 -7.20
C LEU A 304 -12.57 -20.47 -7.88
N ALA A 305 -12.74 -20.64 -9.18
CA ALA A 305 -12.01 -21.62 -9.99
C ALA A 305 -10.48 -21.42 -9.94
N SER A 306 -10.04 -20.17 -9.75
CA SER A 306 -8.63 -19.81 -9.50
C SER A 306 -8.07 -20.35 -8.17
N GLY A 307 -8.90 -20.95 -7.32
CA GLY A 307 -8.54 -21.43 -5.98
C GLY A 307 -8.69 -20.37 -4.87
N ILE A 308 -9.03 -19.13 -5.24
CA ILE A 308 -9.23 -18.04 -4.28
C ILE A 308 -10.47 -18.33 -3.42
N THR A 309 -10.31 -18.25 -2.09
CA THR A 309 -11.44 -18.31 -1.15
C THR A 309 -11.88 -16.91 -0.77
N VAL A 310 -13.16 -16.60 -0.99
CA VAL A 310 -13.79 -15.33 -0.63
C VAL A 310 -14.74 -15.54 0.54
N LYS A 311 -14.57 -14.75 1.61
CA LYS A 311 -15.45 -14.68 2.77
C LYS A 311 -16.32 -13.44 2.71
N ILE A 312 -17.61 -13.64 2.97
CA ILE A 312 -18.58 -12.57 3.14
C ILE A 312 -19.07 -12.54 4.59
N ASN A 313 -19.54 -11.38 5.03
CA ASN A 313 -20.16 -11.21 6.35
C ASN A 313 -21.35 -10.25 6.26
N ASP A 314 -21.98 -9.94 7.40
CA ASP A 314 -23.17 -9.07 7.47
C ASP A 314 -22.91 -7.62 6.99
N GLN A 315 -21.65 -7.25 6.73
CA GLN A 315 -21.22 -5.94 6.23
C GLN A 315 -20.80 -5.98 4.76
N THR A 316 -20.66 -7.17 4.16
CA THR A 316 -20.40 -7.29 2.72
C THR A 316 -21.63 -6.79 1.97
N LYS A 317 -21.45 -5.75 1.15
CA LYS A 317 -22.48 -5.26 0.25
C LYS A 317 -22.64 -6.25 -0.89
N VAL A 318 -23.85 -6.75 -1.10
CA VAL A 318 -24.15 -7.45 -2.35
C VAL A 318 -24.63 -6.41 -3.34
N SER A 319 -24.07 -6.39 -4.55
CA SER A 319 -24.43 -5.45 -5.61
C SER A 319 -25.94 -5.51 -5.87
N ALA A 320 -26.53 -4.36 -6.21
CA ALA A 320 -27.96 -4.29 -6.52
C ALA A 320 -28.28 -4.91 -7.88
N GLU A 321 -27.26 -5.11 -8.70
CA GLU A 321 -27.34 -5.67 -10.06
C GLU A 321 -27.23 -7.19 -10.05
N SER A 322 -26.91 -7.79 -8.89
CA SER A 322 -26.73 -9.23 -8.77
C SER A 322 -28.01 -10.03 -8.98
N ASP A 323 -27.87 -11.18 -9.62
CA ASP A 323 -28.94 -12.15 -9.76
C ASP A 323 -29.22 -12.91 -8.45
N LEU A 324 -28.17 -13.11 -7.65
CA LEU A 324 -28.21 -13.89 -6.42
C LEU A 324 -27.79 -13.05 -5.21
N PHE A 325 -28.65 -12.95 -4.20
CA PHE A 325 -28.39 -12.07 -3.04
C PHE A 325 -27.88 -12.78 -1.79
N THR A 326 -27.71 -14.11 -1.81
CA THR A 326 -27.27 -14.87 -0.63
C THR A 326 -26.44 -16.09 -1.03
N LEU A 327 -25.51 -16.53 -0.16
CA LEU A 327 -24.78 -17.78 -0.38
C LEU A 327 -25.68 -19.02 -0.46
N GLN A 328 -26.85 -19.00 0.18
CA GLN A 328 -27.82 -20.09 0.03
C GLN A 328 -28.39 -20.13 -1.38
N ALA A 329 -28.67 -18.96 -1.98
CA ALA A 329 -29.12 -18.85 -3.37
C ALA A 329 -27.99 -19.27 -4.33
N VAL A 330 -26.76 -18.79 -4.13
CA VAL A 330 -25.56 -19.22 -4.88
C VAL A 330 -25.37 -20.73 -4.79
N SER A 331 -25.42 -21.30 -3.59
CA SER A 331 -25.29 -22.75 -3.41
C SER A 331 -26.39 -23.54 -4.10
N THR A 332 -27.62 -23.01 -4.15
CA THR A 332 -28.74 -23.65 -4.85
C THR A 332 -28.59 -23.53 -6.36
N ALA A 333 -28.14 -22.37 -6.84
CA ALA A 333 -27.87 -22.13 -8.26
C ALA A 333 -26.81 -23.10 -8.78
N LEU A 334 -25.69 -23.27 -8.06
CA LEU A 334 -24.62 -24.22 -8.39
C LEU A 334 -25.08 -25.68 -8.50
N GLU A 335 -26.17 -26.07 -7.82
CA GLU A 335 -26.75 -27.43 -7.95
C GLU A 335 -27.57 -27.58 -9.24
N SER A 336 -28.06 -26.49 -9.81
CA SER A 336 -28.96 -26.46 -10.97
C SER A 336 -28.31 -25.95 -12.26
N THR A 337 -27.28 -25.11 -12.17
CA THR A 337 -26.52 -24.52 -13.26
C THR A 337 -25.03 -24.54 -12.90
N PRO A 338 -24.12 -24.97 -13.81
CA PRO A 338 -22.70 -25.03 -13.51
C PRO A 338 -21.99 -23.67 -13.60
N PHE A 339 -22.69 -22.57 -13.86
CA PHE A 339 -22.11 -21.25 -14.12
C PHE A 339 -22.73 -20.19 -13.21
N VAL A 340 -22.09 -20.00 -12.05
CA VAL A 340 -22.32 -18.82 -11.20
C VAL A 340 -20.98 -18.10 -11.10
N ARG A 341 -20.95 -16.83 -11.47
CA ARG A 341 -19.76 -15.98 -11.34
C ARG A 341 -19.87 -15.08 -10.12
N ALA A 342 -18.72 -14.65 -9.62
CA ALA A 342 -18.64 -13.59 -8.64
C ALA A 342 -17.54 -12.62 -9.04
N GLU A 343 -17.87 -11.34 -9.02
CA GLU A 343 -16.90 -10.24 -9.05
C GLU A 343 -17.06 -9.40 -7.78
N GLY A 344 -16.07 -8.60 -7.46
CA GLY A 344 -16.17 -7.66 -6.35
C GLY A 344 -14.84 -7.17 -5.84
N VAL A 345 -14.89 -6.51 -4.70
CA VAL A 345 -13.73 -5.92 -4.05
C VAL A 345 -13.62 -6.40 -2.61
N GLY A 346 -12.39 -6.57 -2.14
CA GLY A 346 -12.15 -6.99 -0.77
C GLY A 346 -10.67 -6.92 -0.39
N VAL A 347 -10.36 -7.38 0.81
CA VAL A 347 -8.99 -7.40 1.32
C VAL A 347 -8.48 -8.83 1.32
N LEU A 348 -7.32 -9.07 0.69
CA LEU A 348 -6.62 -10.34 0.77
C LEU A 348 -5.88 -10.44 2.11
N ASP A 349 -6.28 -11.38 2.96
CA ASP A 349 -5.67 -11.63 4.26
C ASP A 349 -5.42 -13.13 4.44
N ASN A 350 -4.14 -13.53 4.44
CA ASN A 350 -3.71 -14.93 4.54
C ASN A 350 -4.39 -15.85 3.50
N GLU A 351 -4.27 -15.49 2.21
CA GLU A 351 -4.84 -16.23 1.06
C GLU A 351 -6.38 -16.28 1.02
N VAL A 352 -7.06 -15.57 1.92
CA VAL A 352 -8.51 -15.45 1.95
C VAL A 352 -8.90 -14.00 1.67
N PHE A 353 -9.71 -13.80 0.63
CA PHE A 353 -10.35 -12.52 0.37
C PHE A 353 -11.49 -12.29 1.36
N LYS A 354 -11.52 -11.13 2.00
CA LYS A 354 -12.65 -10.65 2.80
C LYS A 354 -13.38 -9.58 2.00
N ALA A 355 -14.52 -9.94 1.41
CA ALA A 355 -15.23 -9.07 0.48
C ALA A 355 -15.89 -7.88 1.21
N SER A 356 -15.64 -6.67 0.70
CA SER A 356 -16.41 -5.45 1.00
C SER A 356 -17.65 -5.34 0.13
N GLU A 357 -17.51 -5.70 -1.13
CA GLU A 357 -18.61 -5.78 -2.09
C GLU A 357 -18.48 -7.06 -2.91
N VAL A 358 -19.61 -7.64 -3.27
CA VAL A 358 -19.67 -8.80 -4.16
C VAL A 358 -20.90 -8.70 -5.05
N GLU A 359 -20.69 -9.00 -6.33
CA GLU A 359 -21.68 -9.22 -7.36
C GLU A 359 -21.81 -10.74 -7.54
N PHE A 360 -23.03 -11.25 -7.68
CA PHE A 360 -23.24 -12.66 -8.06
C PHE A 360 -24.14 -12.74 -9.28
N GLU A 361 -23.59 -13.25 -10.37
CA GLU A 361 -24.27 -13.34 -11.65
C GLU A 361 -24.57 -14.80 -12.01
N LEU A 362 -25.78 -15.03 -12.49
CA LEU A 362 -26.14 -16.24 -13.19
C LEU A 362 -25.72 -16.06 -14.64
N ASP A 363 -24.76 -16.88 -15.08
CA ASP A 363 -24.46 -17.00 -16.49
C ASP A 363 -25.64 -17.76 -17.14
N GLU A 364 -26.72 -17.03 -17.50
CA GLU A 364 -27.87 -17.58 -18.24
C GLU A 364 -27.54 -17.77 -19.73
N ASP A 365 -26.48 -17.14 -20.19
CA ASP A 365 -25.97 -17.22 -21.55
C ASP A 365 -25.02 -18.42 -21.65
N ASN A 366 -25.62 -19.57 -21.90
CA ASN A 366 -24.97 -20.65 -22.65
C ASN A 366 -24.81 -20.29 -24.15
N ASP A 367 -24.82 -18.98 -24.46
CA ASP A 367 -24.70 -18.35 -25.78
C ASP A 367 -23.28 -17.78 -26.01
N ASP A 368 -22.39 -17.83 -25.02
CA ASP A 368 -20.96 -18.00 -25.31
C ASP A 368 -20.78 -19.44 -25.81
N GLU A 369 -21.07 -19.63 -27.10
CA GLU A 369 -20.28 -20.52 -27.94
C GLU A 369 -18.82 -20.06 -27.78
N ASN A 370 -18.18 -20.55 -26.70
CA ASN A 370 -16.78 -20.96 -26.59
C ASN A 370 -16.20 -20.67 -25.20
N ASP A 371 -16.07 -21.71 -24.37
CA ASP A 371 -14.96 -21.85 -23.40
C ASP A 371 -13.61 -21.94 -24.16
N GLU A 372 -13.41 -21.10 -25.20
CA GLU A 372 -12.15 -20.97 -25.92
C GLU A 372 -11.35 -19.85 -25.28
N LEU A 373 -10.18 -20.22 -24.77
CA LEU A 373 -9.11 -19.30 -24.47
C LEU A 373 -8.58 -18.75 -25.79
N GLU A 374 -8.79 -17.47 -26.06
CA GLU A 374 -8.01 -16.73 -27.05
C GLU A 374 -6.62 -16.46 -26.46
N PHE A 375 -5.57 -16.67 -27.24
CA PHE A 375 -4.19 -16.44 -26.83
C PHE A 375 -3.39 -15.84 -27.98
N GLU A 376 -2.57 -14.83 -27.68
CA GLU A 376 -1.54 -14.29 -28.58
C GLU A 376 -0.27 -14.09 -27.74
N GLN A 377 0.66 -15.04 -27.79
CA GLN A 377 1.83 -15.00 -26.92
C GLN A 377 3.03 -15.80 -27.45
N GLY A 378 4.22 -15.39 -27.01
CA GLY A 378 5.44 -16.14 -27.25
C GLY A 378 5.37 -17.59 -26.72
N VAL A 379 5.87 -18.52 -27.53
CA VAL A 379 6.01 -19.94 -27.18
C VAL A 379 7.30 -20.15 -26.41
N GLN A 380 7.19 -20.57 -25.15
CA GLN A 380 8.32 -20.89 -24.27
C GLN A 380 8.94 -22.24 -24.61
N SER A 381 8.14 -23.28 -24.85
CA SER A 381 8.64 -24.63 -25.15
C SER A 381 7.62 -25.50 -25.86
N VAL A 382 8.09 -26.59 -26.48
CA VAL A 382 7.27 -27.60 -27.16
C VAL A 382 7.64 -29.00 -26.65
N ASP A 383 6.64 -29.81 -26.29
CA ASP A 383 6.77 -31.23 -25.97
C ASP A 383 6.12 -32.09 -27.06
N LEU A 384 6.96 -32.56 -28.00
CA LEU A 384 6.54 -33.41 -29.12
C LEU A 384 6.05 -34.80 -28.68
N GLN A 385 6.33 -35.26 -27.46
CA GLN A 385 5.83 -36.55 -26.97
C GLN A 385 4.39 -36.43 -26.47
N LYS A 386 4.03 -35.26 -25.93
CA LYS A 386 2.69 -34.95 -25.44
C LYS A 386 1.82 -34.20 -26.43
N ASN A 387 2.39 -33.75 -27.56
CA ASN A 387 1.75 -32.84 -28.51
C ASN A 387 1.25 -31.57 -27.83
N THR A 388 2.10 -30.95 -27.01
CA THR A 388 1.76 -29.71 -26.31
C THR A 388 2.80 -28.63 -26.58
N PHE A 389 2.38 -27.37 -26.51
CA PHE A 389 3.28 -26.22 -26.37
C PHE A 389 2.94 -25.44 -25.10
N THR A 390 3.91 -24.70 -24.60
CA THR A 390 3.78 -23.89 -23.39
C THR A 390 4.04 -22.44 -23.76
N LEU A 391 3.10 -21.55 -23.42
CA LEU A 391 3.24 -20.11 -23.58
C LEU A 391 4.15 -19.54 -22.48
N LEU A 392 4.61 -18.29 -22.65
CA LEU A 392 5.51 -17.64 -21.70
C LEU A 392 4.91 -17.45 -20.30
N ASP A 393 3.59 -17.32 -20.18
CA ASP A 393 2.86 -17.26 -18.90
C ASP A 393 2.79 -18.62 -18.16
N GLY A 394 3.27 -19.70 -18.81
CA GLY A 394 3.22 -21.07 -18.30
C GLY A 394 1.97 -21.86 -18.69
N THR A 395 1.06 -21.27 -19.46
CA THR A 395 -0.14 -21.94 -19.98
C THR A 395 0.26 -23.07 -20.94
N ILE A 396 -0.26 -24.28 -20.71
CA ILE A 396 0.02 -25.48 -21.51
C ILE A 396 -1.16 -25.77 -22.43
N ILE A 397 -0.91 -25.74 -23.74
CA ILE A 397 -1.91 -25.94 -24.79
C ILE A 397 -1.58 -27.23 -25.54
N GLY A 398 -2.56 -28.12 -25.64
CA GLY A 398 -2.48 -29.35 -26.40
C GLY A 398 -2.92 -29.17 -27.85
N VAL A 399 -2.37 -29.99 -28.73
CA VAL A 399 -2.76 -30.07 -30.14
C VAL A 399 -3.24 -31.49 -30.43
N ASP A 400 -4.38 -31.63 -31.09
CA ASP A 400 -4.92 -32.93 -31.52
C ASP A 400 -5.31 -32.95 -33.01
N GLU A 401 -5.98 -34.02 -33.46
CA GLU A 401 -6.43 -34.15 -34.86
C GLU A 401 -7.51 -33.12 -35.26
N GLY A 402 -8.08 -32.42 -34.28
CA GLY A 402 -9.10 -31.38 -34.46
C GLY A 402 -8.56 -29.95 -34.45
N THR A 403 -7.28 -29.73 -34.11
CA THR A 403 -6.65 -28.40 -34.16
C THR A 403 -6.44 -27.96 -35.61
N SER A 404 -6.94 -26.77 -35.97
CA SER A 404 -6.61 -26.09 -37.23
C SER A 404 -5.27 -25.38 -37.08
N PHE A 405 -4.34 -25.62 -38.01
CA PHE A 405 -3.11 -24.82 -38.12
C PHE A 405 -3.31 -23.84 -39.26
N GLU A 406 -3.26 -22.55 -38.97
CA GLU A 406 -3.44 -21.53 -39.99
C GLU A 406 -2.26 -21.54 -40.97
N SER A 407 -2.60 -21.49 -42.26
CA SER A 407 -1.60 -21.64 -43.33
C SER A 407 -0.86 -20.36 -43.67
N GLU A 408 -1.27 -19.24 -43.07
CA GLU A 408 -0.66 -17.93 -43.25
C GLU A 408 0.58 -17.75 -42.36
N GLY A 409 0.68 -18.49 -41.25
CA GLY A 409 1.83 -18.50 -40.35
C GLY A 409 3.10 -19.13 -40.92
N ASP A 410 4.23 -18.76 -40.31
CA ASP A 410 5.58 -19.23 -40.66
C ASP A 410 5.81 -20.72 -40.33
N TYR A 411 5.08 -21.26 -39.36
CA TYR A 411 5.19 -22.64 -38.91
C TYR A 411 3.83 -23.32 -38.85
N ILE A 412 3.68 -24.42 -39.58
CA ILE A 412 2.41 -25.14 -39.72
C ILE A 412 2.38 -26.44 -38.90
N SER A 413 3.32 -26.61 -37.96
CA SER A 413 3.39 -27.77 -37.07
C SER A 413 4.26 -27.53 -35.83
N LEU A 414 3.99 -28.28 -34.75
CA LEU A 414 4.82 -28.27 -33.54
C LEU A 414 6.28 -28.70 -33.80
N GLU A 415 6.54 -29.53 -34.81
CA GLU A 415 7.91 -29.93 -35.17
C GLU A 415 8.70 -28.74 -35.74
N GLU A 416 8.04 -27.89 -36.53
CA GLU A 416 8.65 -26.67 -37.08
C GLU A 416 8.88 -25.62 -35.99
N VAL A 417 7.91 -25.40 -35.09
CA VAL A 417 8.06 -24.53 -33.92
C VAL A 417 9.21 -25.01 -33.02
N ALA A 418 9.28 -26.31 -32.72
CA ALA A 418 10.39 -26.86 -31.94
C ALA A 418 11.75 -26.66 -32.62
N ASN A 419 11.82 -26.77 -33.94
CA ASN A 419 13.04 -26.49 -34.69
C ASN A 419 13.42 -25.00 -34.67
N ALA A 420 12.44 -24.10 -34.75
CA ALA A 420 12.67 -22.66 -34.63
C ALA A 420 13.25 -22.29 -33.26
N LEU A 421 12.61 -22.76 -32.18
CA LEU A 421 13.09 -22.54 -30.81
C LEU A 421 14.49 -23.14 -30.57
N ASN A 422 14.78 -24.32 -31.12
CA ASN A 422 16.12 -24.92 -31.05
C ASN A 422 17.20 -24.11 -31.79
N ASN A 423 16.79 -23.36 -32.82
CA ASN A 423 17.65 -22.43 -33.55
C ASN A 423 17.63 -21.01 -32.95
N GLN A 424 17.05 -20.84 -31.76
CA GLN A 424 16.93 -19.56 -31.04
C GLN A 424 16.11 -18.50 -31.80
N ILE A 425 15.15 -18.94 -32.60
CA ILE A 425 14.17 -18.07 -33.26
C ILE A 425 12.93 -18.05 -32.36
N GLY A 426 12.51 -16.86 -31.92
CA GLY A 426 11.27 -16.67 -31.17
C GLY A 426 10.06 -17.05 -32.02
N VAL A 427 9.03 -17.61 -31.39
CA VAL A 427 7.78 -17.98 -32.05
C VAL A 427 6.63 -17.38 -31.27
N ILE A 428 5.71 -16.70 -31.94
CA ILE A 428 4.45 -16.24 -31.37
C ILE A 428 3.38 -17.24 -31.79
N ALA A 429 2.52 -17.62 -30.86
CA ALA A 429 1.32 -18.40 -31.13
C ALA A 429 0.11 -17.49 -30.95
N ASP A 430 -0.72 -17.39 -31.99
CA ASP A 430 -2.02 -16.73 -31.97
C ASP A 430 -3.11 -17.78 -32.23
N GLY A 431 -4.21 -17.74 -31.50
CA GLY A 431 -5.37 -18.58 -31.79
C GLY A 431 -6.25 -18.84 -30.58
N SER A 432 -7.11 -19.85 -30.71
CA SER A 432 -8.13 -20.17 -29.72
C SER A 432 -7.98 -21.61 -29.22
N ALA A 433 -8.33 -21.85 -27.95
CA ALA A 433 -8.18 -23.16 -27.31
C ALA A 433 -9.32 -23.48 -26.35
N ARG A 434 -10.02 -24.59 -26.60
CA ARG A 434 -11.09 -25.06 -25.72
C ARG A 434 -10.58 -25.69 -24.43
N TYR A 435 -11.24 -25.39 -23.31
CA TYR A 435 -10.93 -26.03 -22.03
C TYR A 435 -11.22 -27.54 -22.05
N ILE A 436 -10.29 -28.34 -21.51
CA ILE A 436 -10.51 -29.76 -21.22
C ILE A 436 -9.98 -30.10 -19.83
N ASP A 437 -10.86 -30.61 -18.95
CA ASP A 437 -10.46 -31.04 -17.61
C ASP A 437 -9.82 -32.44 -17.66
N GLN A 438 -8.51 -32.52 -17.93
CA GLN A 438 -7.74 -33.76 -17.85
C GLN A 438 -6.35 -33.56 -17.22
N ASP A 439 -6.01 -34.44 -16.26
CA ASP A 439 -4.71 -34.59 -15.59
C ASP A 439 -3.53 -33.84 -16.24
N SER A 440 -3.27 -32.61 -15.77
CA SER A 440 -2.17 -31.69 -16.14
C SER A 440 -2.20 -31.01 -17.52
N LEU A 441 -3.32 -31.08 -18.25
CA LEU A 441 -3.56 -30.34 -19.50
C LEU A 441 -4.92 -29.65 -19.39
N ASN A 442 -4.93 -28.32 -19.45
CA ASN A 442 -6.16 -27.54 -19.25
C ASN A 442 -6.84 -27.16 -20.59
N TYR A 443 -6.11 -27.18 -21.71
CA TYR A 443 -6.58 -26.63 -22.98
C TYR A 443 -6.16 -27.47 -24.20
N ILE A 444 -7.01 -27.53 -25.22
CA ILE A 444 -6.68 -28.02 -26.57
C ILE A 444 -6.95 -26.91 -27.58
N ALA A 445 -5.95 -26.57 -28.40
CA ALA A 445 -6.08 -25.60 -29.48
C ALA A 445 -7.18 -26.03 -30.47
N THR A 446 -8.10 -25.13 -30.75
CA THR A 446 -9.11 -25.23 -31.81
C THR A 446 -8.55 -24.66 -33.11
N GLU A 447 -7.85 -23.54 -33.03
CA GLU A 447 -7.13 -22.88 -34.13
C GLU A 447 -5.80 -22.34 -33.57
N VAL A 448 -4.72 -22.42 -34.35
CA VAL A 448 -3.44 -21.83 -33.98
C VAL A 448 -2.64 -21.44 -35.22
N GLU A 449 -2.15 -20.22 -35.20
CA GLU A 449 -1.15 -19.65 -36.10
C GLU A 449 0.18 -19.53 -35.34
N PHE A 450 1.29 -19.90 -35.99
CA PHE A 450 2.61 -19.69 -35.43
C PHE A 450 3.46 -18.82 -36.36
N GLU A 451 3.91 -17.69 -35.86
CA GLU A 451 4.74 -16.74 -36.60
C GLU A 451 6.15 -16.66 -36.02
N ALA A 452 7.14 -16.38 -36.87
CA ALA A 452 8.46 -16.02 -36.39
C ALA A 452 8.36 -14.66 -35.69
N GLY A 453 8.78 -14.61 -34.43
CA GLY A 453 8.73 -13.40 -33.62
C GLY A 453 9.63 -12.31 -34.16
N SER A 454 9.11 -11.51 -35.10
CA SER A 454 9.70 -10.25 -35.52
C SER A 454 8.70 -9.15 -35.89
N ASP A 455 7.40 -9.41 -36.01
CA ASP A 455 6.40 -8.37 -36.39
C ASP A 455 5.01 -8.64 -35.78
N THR A 456 4.81 -8.35 -34.48
CA THR A 456 3.44 -8.07 -33.98
C THR A 456 3.42 -6.64 -33.44
N GLU A 457 2.69 -5.74 -34.11
CA GLU A 457 2.41 -4.39 -33.64
C GLU A 457 1.43 -4.43 -32.46
N ASP A 458 1.87 -4.89 -31.28
CA ASP A 458 1.10 -4.77 -30.03
C ASP A 458 1.16 -3.34 -29.46
N ASP A 459 -0.03 -2.76 -29.24
CA ASP A 459 -0.31 -1.36 -28.85
C ASP A 459 0.24 -0.97 -27.45
N ASP A 460 0.72 -1.95 -26.66
CA ASP A 460 1.31 -1.75 -25.32
C ASP A 460 2.85 -1.85 -25.28
N THR A 461 3.48 -2.08 -26.44
CA THR A 461 4.93 -2.12 -26.53
C THR A 461 5.51 -0.76 -26.93
N ILE A 462 6.54 -0.34 -26.19
CA ILE A 462 7.25 0.91 -26.41
C ILE A 462 8.52 0.58 -27.18
N ASN A 463 8.59 1.03 -28.43
CA ASN A 463 9.82 1.03 -29.20
C ASN A 463 10.80 2.06 -28.61
N PHE A 464 12.03 1.64 -28.34
CA PHE A 464 13.11 2.52 -27.94
C PHE A 464 14.25 2.44 -28.93
N ASN A 465 14.87 3.59 -29.18
CA ASN A 465 16.10 3.71 -29.95
C ASN A 465 16.93 4.84 -29.32
N GLY A 466 18.23 4.64 -29.19
CA GLY A 466 19.14 5.73 -28.86
C GLY A 466 20.56 5.26 -28.56
N MET A 467 21.43 6.24 -28.28
CA MET A 467 22.81 5.96 -27.90
C MET A 467 22.89 5.56 -26.43
N VAL A 468 23.58 4.45 -26.12
CA VAL A 468 23.80 4.01 -24.75
C VAL A 468 24.81 4.94 -24.06
N GLN A 469 24.37 5.62 -23.00
CA GLN A 469 25.20 6.53 -22.20
C GLN A 469 25.86 5.85 -21.01
N SER A 470 25.17 4.89 -20.39
CA SER A 470 25.70 4.17 -19.23
C SER A 470 25.05 2.81 -19.03
N VAL A 471 25.77 1.90 -18.35
CA VAL A 471 25.31 0.55 -18.00
C VAL A 471 25.50 0.33 -16.50
N ASN A 472 24.45 -0.16 -15.83
CA ASN A 472 24.47 -0.60 -14.44
C ASN A 472 24.29 -2.13 -14.37
N LEU A 473 25.42 -2.86 -14.30
CA LEU A 473 25.41 -4.32 -14.23
C LEU A 473 24.71 -4.87 -12.98
N SER A 474 24.79 -4.18 -11.84
CA SER A 474 24.14 -4.65 -10.61
C SER A 474 22.63 -4.49 -10.63
N GLY A 475 22.11 -3.53 -11.39
CA GLY A 475 20.69 -3.33 -11.62
C GLY A 475 20.15 -4.06 -12.85
N GLY A 476 21.03 -4.63 -13.69
CA GLY A 476 20.64 -5.17 -14.99
C GLY A 476 20.06 -4.10 -15.92
N THR A 477 20.53 -2.85 -15.86
CA THR A 477 19.96 -1.75 -16.66
C THR A 477 20.99 -1.03 -17.52
N PHE A 478 20.51 -0.37 -18.57
CA PHE A 478 21.26 0.65 -19.32
C PHE A 478 20.43 1.93 -19.49
N THR A 479 21.11 3.03 -19.78
CA THR A 479 20.48 4.35 -19.95
C THR A 479 20.82 4.92 -21.32
N LEU A 480 19.79 5.34 -22.05
CA LEU A 480 19.91 5.99 -23.35
C LEU A 480 20.19 7.50 -23.19
N ASP A 481 20.66 8.12 -24.27
CA ASP A 481 20.94 9.57 -24.36
C ASP A 481 19.71 10.47 -24.20
N ASN A 482 18.53 9.93 -24.52
CA ASN A 482 17.24 10.57 -24.23
C ASN A 482 16.82 10.47 -22.75
N GLY A 483 17.59 9.78 -21.91
CA GLY A 483 17.35 9.61 -20.47
C GLY A 483 16.49 8.39 -20.11
N ALA A 484 16.02 7.60 -21.07
CA ALA A 484 15.28 6.37 -20.80
C ALA A 484 16.19 5.32 -20.14
N VAL A 485 15.66 4.67 -19.11
CA VAL A 485 16.33 3.58 -18.39
C VAL A 485 15.63 2.27 -18.74
N ILE A 486 16.38 1.36 -19.34
CA ILE A 486 15.89 0.08 -19.84
C ILE A 486 16.46 -1.04 -18.96
N GLN A 487 15.59 -1.90 -18.46
CA GLN A 487 15.97 -3.10 -17.72
C GLN A 487 16.06 -4.30 -18.65
N VAL A 488 17.17 -5.02 -18.55
CA VAL A 488 17.43 -6.29 -19.22
C VAL A 488 17.28 -7.39 -18.18
N THR A 489 16.37 -8.32 -18.42
CA THR A 489 16.10 -9.47 -17.55
C THR A 489 16.70 -10.73 -18.17
N GLU A 490 16.51 -11.88 -17.52
CA GLU A 490 16.87 -13.18 -18.11
C GLU A 490 15.97 -13.55 -19.30
N GLU A 491 14.85 -12.84 -19.47
CA GLU A 491 13.86 -13.06 -20.54
C GLU A 491 14.09 -12.14 -21.76
N THR A 492 14.91 -11.09 -21.62
CA THR A 492 15.23 -10.17 -22.71
C THR A 492 16.05 -10.87 -23.80
N VAL A 493 15.59 -10.80 -25.05
CA VAL A 493 16.34 -11.28 -26.22
C VAL A 493 17.38 -10.24 -26.63
N ILE A 494 18.67 -10.59 -26.64
CA ILE A 494 19.75 -9.69 -27.05
C ILE A 494 20.34 -10.12 -28.40
N SER A 495 20.42 -9.19 -29.35
CA SER A 495 21.02 -9.36 -30.69
C SER A 495 22.04 -8.27 -31.02
N GLY A 496 22.64 -8.32 -32.21
CA GLY A 496 23.61 -7.33 -32.70
C GLY A 496 25.08 -7.72 -32.50
N ASP A 497 25.95 -6.72 -32.46
CA ASP A 497 27.41 -6.87 -32.29
C ASP A 497 27.77 -7.25 -30.85
N LEU A 498 26.94 -6.89 -29.86
CA LEU A 498 27.20 -7.07 -28.44
C LEU A 498 26.08 -7.87 -27.75
N MET A 499 26.37 -9.14 -27.45
CA MET A 499 25.37 -10.10 -26.94
C MET A 499 25.13 -10.06 -25.41
N SER A 500 25.57 -9.02 -24.69
CA SER A 500 25.34 -8.90 -23.23
C SER A 500 25.61 -7.49 -22.70
N LEU A 501 24.99 -7.12 -21.58
CA LEU A 501 25.28 -5.85 -20.89
C LEU A 501 26.76 -5.71 -20.46
N GLN A 502 27.44 -6.82 -20.15
CA GLN A 502 28.87 -6.78 -19.87
C GLN A 502 29.67 -6.38 -21.12
N ALA A 503 29.31 -6.91 -22.29
CA ALA A 503 29.97 -6.55 -23.55
C ALA A 503 29.70 -5.08 -23.93
N VAL A 504 28.46 -4.59 -23.72
CA VAL A 504 28.10 -3.18 -23.88
C VAL A 504 28.94 -2.30 -22.96
N LYS A 505 29.08 -2.67 -21.68
CA LYS A 505 29.92 -1.93 -20.75
C LYS A 505 31.40 -1.88 -21.18
N ASP A 506 31.94 -3.02 -21.61
CA ASP A 506 33.34 -3.10 -22.02
C ASP A 506 33.62 -2.24 -23.27
N ALA A 507 32.67 -2.20 -24.22
CA ALA A 507 32.74 -1.35 -25.41
C ALA A 507 32.64 0.15 -25.08
N LEU A 508 31.75 0.56 -24.17
CA LEU A 508 31.68 1.95 -23.68
C LEU A 508 32.96 2.37 -22.96
N ASP A 509 33.51 1.50 -22.10
CA ASP A 509 34.77 1.75 -21.39
C ASP A 509 35.97 1.86 -22.37
N ALA A 510 35.87 1.21 -23.53
CA ALA A 510 36.81 1.36 -24.64
C ALA A 510 36.60 2.62 -25.49
N GLY A 511 35.55 3.40 -25.20
CA GLY A 511 35.20 4.65 -25.89
C GLY A 511 34.50 4.44 -27.23
N GLN A 512 33.86 3.29 -27.43
CA GLN A 512 32.99 3.05 -28.58
C GLN A 512 31.62 3.69 -28.35
N GLU A 513 31.01 4.19 -29.42
CA GLU A 513 29.61 4.60 -29.41
C GLU A 513 28.78 3.33 -29.64
N ILE A 514 27.64 3.21 -28.95
CA ILE A 514 26.79 2.02 -29.05
C ILE A 514 25.36 2.49 -29.23
N GLU A 515 24.76 2.10 -30.34
CA GLU A 515 23.33 2.29 -30.58
C GLU A 515 22.58 1.09 -30.02
N ALA A 516 21.46 1.36 -29.35
CA ALA A 516 20.54 0.35 -28.87
C ALA A 516 19.15 0.61 -29.45
N ASP A 517 18.59 -0.42 -30.07
CA ASP A 517 17.24 -0.42 -30.64
C ASP A 517 16.48 -1.63 -30.10
N GLY A 518 15.19 -1.48 -29.82
CA GLY A 518 14.39 -2.61 -29.36
C GLY A 518 13.01 -2.24 -28.85
N ARG A 519 12.35 -3.24 -28.28
CA ARG A 519 10.97 -3.15 -27.76
C ARG A 519 10.95 -3.41 -26.26
N ALA A 520 10.14 -2.66 -25.54
CA ALA A 520 9.97 -2.79 -24.11
C ALA A 520 8.51 -2.63 -23.67
N VAL A 521 8.21 -3.03 -22.44
CA VAL A 521 6.94 -2.75 -21.76
C VAL A 521 7.17 -1.84 -20.54
N GLU A 522 6.16 -1.09 -20.14
CA GLU A 522 6.25 -0.22 -18.98
C GLU A 522 6.35 -1.04 -17.68
N ASN A 523 7.27 -0.65 -16.79
CA ASN A 523 7.43 -1.34 -15.51
C ASN A 523 6.42 -0.80 -14.48
N SER A 524 5.30 -1.52 -14.30
CA SER A 524 4.22 -1.13 -13.38
C SER A 524 4.57 -1.26 -11.90
N GLU A 525 5.68 -1.91 -11.54
CA GLU A 525 6.07 -2.16 -10.15
C GLU A 525 7.04 -1.13 -9.57
N ASN A 526 7.57 -0.18 -10.36
CA ASN A 526 8.66 0.68 -9.89
C ASN A 526 8.63 2.10 -10.47
N GLN A 527 8.33 3.12 -9.64
CA GLN A 527 8.25 4.54 -10.03
C GLN A 527 9.61 5.21 -10.40
N GLY A 528 10.59 4.45 -10.89
CA GLY A 528 11.89 4.96 -11.31
C GLY A 528 12.62 4.16 -12.40
N ILE A 529 12.08 3.01 -12.83
CA ILE A 529 12.53 2.27 -14.01
C ILE A 529 11.39 2.34 -15.00
N ASN A 530 11.63 2.88 -16.19
CA ASN A 530 10.51 3.19 -17.08
C ASN A 530 10.16 2.01 -17.99
N LEU A 531 11.11 1.10 -18.28
CA LEU A 531 10.93 0.09 -19.33
C LEU A 531 11.65 -1.24 -19.01
N ILE A 532 10.98 -2.37 -19.27
CA ILE A 532 11.55 -3.73 -19.27
C ILE A 532 11.68 -4.18 -20.73
N ALA A 533 12.91 -4.45 -21.19
CA ALA A 533 13.16 -4.84 -22.57
C ALA A 533 12.66 -6.27 -22.85
N LEU A 534 11.87 -6.40 -23.91
CA LEU A 534 11.50 -7.67 -24.51
C LEU A 534 12.62 -8.14 -25.46
N ASN A 535 13.11 -7.22 -26.28
CA ASN A 535 14.29 -7.41 -27.13
C ASN A 535 15.16 -6.15 -27.17
N VAL A 536 16.45 -6.35 -27.44
CA VAL A 536 17.39 -5.25 -27.69
C VAL A 536 18.50 -5.71 -28.65
N GLU A 537 18.72 -4.91 -29.69
CA GLU A 537 19.86 -5.01 -30.59
C GLU A 537 20.89 -3.94 -30.23
N PHE A 538 22.15 -4.35 -30.04
CA PHE A 538 23.28 -3.43 -29.80
C PHE A 538 24.24 -3.39 -30.98
N GLU A 539 24.44 -2.22 -31.59
CA GLU A 539 25.37 -1.98 -32.71
C GLU A 539 26.51 -1.03 -32.30
N VAL A 540 27.73 -1.24 -32.82
CA VAL A 540 28.97 -0.53 -32.43
C VAL A 540 29.53 0.38 -33.52
#